data_AF-A0A183INV9-F1
#
_entry.id   AF-A0A183INV9-F1
#
_cell.length_a   1.000
_cell.length_b   1.000
_cell.length_c   1.000
_cell.angle_alpha   90.00
_cell.angle_beta   90.00
_cell.angle_gamma   90.00
#
_symmetry.space_group_name_H-M   'P 1'
#
loop_
_entity.id
_entity.type
_entity.pdbx_description
1 polymer ?
#
loop_
_entity_poly.entity_id
_entity_poly.type
_entity_poly.pdbx_seq_one_letter_code
_entity_poly.pdbx_strand_id
1 'polypeptide(L)'
;MSFDKIPFSVPNDNSKVYKDECMYCFNTPFSEGGLFLCLVTHYGLCPKHLNLHVKKTEFLGYLHFSRVQISTVTAKASEGDLNASSECSVLEKPKEFALKYKDVWELVIYPDLFPYSLADHSVPTDLASCCQKLIEFRDAYNIIEIENQTNMWEGNPLKPTRITNLHQIENPPVVSTIQRQCQWEGCDKTDNLWMNLTDGSIYCGRRFWDGSGGRGHAIEHYGKTGYPLAVKVGTITANGADVYSYDEDEMVCHE
;
A
#
# COMPACT_ATOMS: atom_id res chain seq x y z
N MET A 1 19.66 1.69 -31.36
CA MET A 1 19.24 0.27 -31.48
C MET A 1 17.84 0.23 -32.10
N SER A 2 17.49 -0.79 -32.88
CA SER A 2 16.11 -0.90 -33.42
C SER A 2 15.16 -1.43 -32.35
N PHE A 3 13.99 -0.81 -32.21
CA PHE A 3 12.91 -1.24 -31.33
C PHE A 3 12.32 -2.61 -31.71
N ASP A 4 12.51 -3.05 -32.97
CA ASP A 4 11.92 -4.28 -33.53
C ASP A 4 12.39 -5.58 -32.85
N LYS A 5 13.41 -5.50 -31.99
CA LYS A 5 14.01 -6.65 -31.30
C LYS A 5 13.74 -6.67 -29.80
N ILE A 6 12.93 -5.76 -29.28
CA ILE A 6 12.65 -5.68 -27.85
C ILE A 6 11.47 -6.60 -27.53
N PRO A 7 11.67 -7.69 -26.76
CA PRO A 7 10.56 -8.49 -26.28
C PRO A 7 9.76 -7.68 -25.26
N PHE A 8 8.44 -7.77 -25.34
CA PHE A 8 7.52 -7.21 -24.36
C PHE A 8 6.33 -8.17 -24.16
N SER A 9 5.74 -8.12 -22.97
CA SER A 9 4.56 -8.89 -22.61
C SER A 9 3.49 -7.95 -22.09
N VAL A 10 2.34 -7.92 -22.75
CA VAL A 10 1.20 -7.10 -22.32
C VAL A 10 0.61 -7.69 -21.04
N PRO A 11 0.49 -6.92 -19.94
CA PRO A 11 -0.11 -7.42 -18.71
C PRO A 11 -1.59 -7.77 -18.93
N ASN A 12 -2.01 -8.87 -18.34
CA ASN A 12 -3.41 -9.32 -18.23
C ASN A 12 -3.86 -9.30 -16.76
N ASP A 13 -5.13 -9.57 -16.48
CA ASP A 13 -5.71 -9.47 -15.12
C ASP A 13 -5.01 -10.37 -14.08
N ASN A 14 -4.33 -11.45 -14.51
CA ASN A 14 -3.58 -12.34 -13.63
C ASN A 14 -2.08 -11.99 -13.54
N SER A 15 -1.63 -10.96 -14.26
CA SER A 15 -0.23 -10.54 -14.27
C SER A 15 0.10 -9.75 -13.01
N LYS A 16 1.31 -9.96 -12.48
CA LYS A 16 1.79 -9.24 -11.30
C LYS A 16 2.82 -8.22 -11.74
N VAL A 17 2.46 -6.94 -11.62
CA VAL A 17 3.34 -5.81 -11.97
C VAL A 17 3.91 -5.20 -10.70
N TYR A 18 5.22 -5.28 -10.52
CA TYR A 18 5.90 -4.82 -9.30
C TYR A 18 6.58 -3.47 -9.57
N LYS A 19 5.84 -2.36 -9.50
CA LYS A 19 6.37 -1.02 -9.80
C LYS A 19 6.51 -0.08 -8.60
N ASP A 20 6.27 -0.59 -7.39
CA ASP A 20 6.37 0.19 -6.13
C ASP A 20 7.78 0.17 -5.52
N GLU A 21 8.50 -0.94 -5.68
CA GLU A 21 9.84 -1.13 -5.12
C GLU A 21 10.69 -2.06 -5.98
N CYS A 22 12.00 -2.04 -5.73
CA CYS A 22 12.95 -2.91 -6.38
C CYS A 22 12.90 -4.34 -5.80
N MET A 23 12.83 -5.36 -6.66
CA MET A 23 12.75 -6.77 -6.24
C MET A 23 13.93 -7.27 -5.39
N TYR A 24 15.05 -6.53 -5.37
CA TYR A 24 16.26 -6.90 -4.63
C TYR A 24 16.58 -5.94 -3.46
N CYS A 25 15.88 -4.80 -3.33
CA CYS A 25 16.13 -3.84 -2.26
C CYS A 25 14.99 -2.82 -2.12
N PHE A 26 14.97 -2.06 -1.03
CA PHE A 26 13.92 -1.07 -0.72
C PHE A 26 13.97 0.24 -1.52
N ASN A 27 14.58 0.24 -2.71
CA ASN A 27 14.55 1.42 -3.57
C ASN A 27 13.19 1.53 -4.24
N THR A 28 12.63 2.73 -4.20
CA THR A 28 11.30 3.06 -4.72
C THR A 28 11.41 4.07 -5.87
N PRO A 29 10.31 4.38 -6.58
CA PRO A 29 10.27 5.45 -7.58
C PRO A 29 10.66 6.84 -7.05
N PHE A 30 10.63 7.06 -5.73
CA PHE A 30 11.10 8.28 -5.07
C PHE A 30 12.62 8.32 -4.86
N SER A 31 13.29 7.17 -4.97
CA SER A 31 14.71 7.06 -4.75
C SER A 31 15.50 7.65 -5.92
N GLU A 32 16.74 8.05 -5.65
CA GLU A 32 17.65 8.56 -6.68
C GLU A 32 17.82 7.55 -7.82
N GLY A 33 17.54 8.00 -9.05
CA GLY A 33 17.58 7.17 -10.26
C GLY A 33 16.29 6.38 -10.55
N GLY A 34 15.25 6.48 -9.71
CA GLY A 34 13.95 5.88 -9.94
C GLY A 34 13.97 4.34 -9.99
N LEU A 35 12.98 3.79 -10.69
CA LEU A 35 12.77 2.35 -10.86
C LEU A 35 12.68 2.00 -12.35
N PHE A 36 13.22 0.86 -12.74
CA PHE A 36 13.17 0.30 -14.09
C PHE A 36 12.28 -0.93 -14.08
N LEU A 37 11.12 -0.83 -14.73
CA LEU A 37 10.16 -1.90 -14.87
C LEU A 37 10.45 -2.70 -16.14
N CYS A 38 10.75 -4.00 -16.01
CA CYS A 38 10.99 -4.84 -17.18
C CYS A 38 9.70 -5.05 -17.99
N LEU A 39 9.77 -4.85 -19.31
CA LEU A 39 8.62 -4.99 -20.20
C LEU A 39 8.15 -6.45 -20.38
N VAL A 40 8.95 -7.44 -19.97
CA VAL A 40 8.62 -8.86 -20.09
C VAL A 40 8.23 -9.45 -18.74
N THR A 41 9.07 -9.29 -17.71
CA THR A 41 8.86 -9.91 -16.39
C THR A 41 8.03 -9.06 -15.44
N HIS A 42 7.82 -7.78 -15.76
CA HIS A 42 7.12 -6.79 -14.93
C HIS A 42 7.74 -6.60 -13.54
N TYR A 43 9.04 -6.89 -13.40
CA TYR A 43 9.80 -6.62 -12.19
C TYR A 43 10.37 -5.21 -12.18
N GLY A 44 10.13 -4.48 -11.09
CA GLY A 44 10.77 -3.22 -10.76
C GLY A 44 12.19 -3.44 -10.25
N LEU A 45 13.13 -2.68 -10.79
CA LEU A 45 14.55 -2.80 -10.49
C LEU A 45 15.16 -1.41 -10.27
N CYS A 46 15.98 -1.25 -9.25
CA CYS A 46 16.74 -0.01 -9.11
C CYS A 46 17.95 0.00 -10.05
N PRO A 47 18.57 1.19 -10.31
CA PRO A 47 19.74 1.29 -11.19
C PRO A 47 20.86 0.30 -10.86
N LYS A 48 21.08 0.00 -9.57
CA LYS A 48 22.14 -0.92 -9.10
C LYS A 48 21.87 -2.38 -9.49
N HIS A 49 20.61 -2.81 -9.50
CA HIS A 49 20.23 -4.19 -9.77
C HIS A 49 19.83 -4.45 -11.22
N LEU A 50 19.72 -3.40 -12.03
CA LEU A 50 19.37 -3.51 -13.45
C LEU A 50 20.34 -4.42 -14.21
N ASN A 51 21.66 -4.20 -14.06
CA ASN A 51 22.69 -5.03 -14.71
C ASN A 51 22.59 -6.52 -14.29
N LEU A 52 22.24 -6.79 -13.04
CA LEU A 52 22.09 -8.15 -12.54
C LEU A 52 20.91 -8.87 -13.23
N HIS A 53 19.78 -8.17 -13.42
CA HIS A 53 18.63 -8.73 -14.11
C HIS A 53 18.93 -8.98 -15.60
N VAL A 54 19.56 -8.01 -16.28
CA VAL A 54 19.94 -8.16 -17.70
C VAL A 54 20.86 -9.38 -17.88
N LYS A 55 21.85 -9.57 -17.01
CA LYS A 55 22.75 -10.73 -17.06
C LYS A 55 22.03 -12.08 -16.90
N LYS A 56 20.91 -12.12 -16.19
CA LYS A 56 20.14 -13.35 -15.94
C LYS A 56 19.08 -13.64 -17.00
N THR A 57 18.50 -12.60 -17.59
CA THR A 57 17.30 -12.71 -18.45
C THR A 57 17.55 -12.32 -19.90
N GLU A 58 18.63 -11.60 -20.17
CA GLU A 58 18.96 -11.03 -21.47
C GLU A 58 17.94 -10.00 -22.00
N PHE A 59 16.95 -9.61 -21.18
CA PHE A 59 15.97 -8.60 -21.55
C PHE A 59 16.56 -7.19 -21.46
N LEU A 60 16.35 -6.39 -22.52
CA LEU A 60 16.96 -5.06 -22.67
C LEU A 60 15.94 -3.91 -22.58
N GLY A 61 14.65 -4.19 -22.71
CA GLY A 61 13.59 -3.19 -22.71
C GLY A 61 13.03 -2.95 -21.30
N TYR A 62 13.04 -1.69 -20.88
CA TYR A 62 12.55 -1.27 -19.58
C TYR A 62 11.73 0.01 -19.68
N LEU A 63 10.75 0.16 -18.79
CA LEU A 63 10.04 1.40 -18.56
C LEU A 63 10.61 2.05 -17.29
N HIS A 64 11.23 3.21 -17.42
CA HIS A 64 11.73 3.98 -16.30
C HIS A 64 10.59 4.74 -15.63
N PHE A 65 10.55 4.69 -14.31
CA PHE A 65 9.56 5.32 -13.45
C PHE A 65 10.24 6.13 -12.37
N SER A 66 9.95 7.43 -12.34
CA SER A 66 10.42 8.34 -11.30
C SER A 66 9.27 9.19 -10.77
N ARG A 67 9.15 9.29 -9.44
CA ARG A 67 8.14 10.10 -8.77
C ARG A 67 8.81 11.27 -8.05
N VAL A 68 8.48 12.49 -8.47
CA VAL A 68 9.09 13.73 -7.97
C VAL A 68 8.06 14.53 -7.17
N GLN A 69 8.45 14.98 -5.98
CA GLN A 69 7.62 15.84 -5.14
C GLN A 69 7.64 17.28 -5.67
N ILE A 70 6.47 17.87 -5.89
CA ILE A 70 6.29 19.27 -6.27
C ILE A 70 5.64 20.00 -5.10
N SER A 71 6.41 20.79 -4.36
CA SER A 71 5.86 21.70 -3.36
C SER A 71 5.24 22.92 -4.06
N THR A 72 3.95 23.18 -3.89
CA THR A 72 3.36 24.47 -4.29
C THR A 72 3.72 25.53 -3.25
N VAL A 73 4.77 26.31 -3.52
CA VAL A 73 5.05 27.55 -2.77
C VAL A 73 4.09 28.62 -3.29
N THR A 74 3.01 28.93 -2.57
CA THR A 74 2.34 30.22 -2.76
C THR A 74 3.16 31.27 -2.02
N ALA A 75 4.12 31.84 -2.74
CA ALA A 75 4.81 33.05 -2.33
C ALA A 75 3.81 34.21 -2.29
N LYS A 76 3.56 34.74 -1.10
CA LYS A 76 3.52 36.19 -0.86
C LYS A 76 4.17 36.48 0.49
N ALA A 77 5.44 36.85 0.43
CA ALA A 77 6.06 37.71 1.41
C ALA A 77 5.59 39.14 1.12
N SER A 78 5.10 39.84 2.13
CA SER A 78 5.23 41.29 2.25
C SER A 78 5.38 41.61 3.74
N GLU A 79 6.60 42.05 4.08
CA GLU A 79 6.95 43.09 5.05
C GLU A 79 5.75 43.54 5.93
N GLY A 80 5.74 43.30 7.24
CA GLY A 80 6.72 43.86 8.16
C GLY A 80 6.21 45.21 8.63
N ASP A 81 5.20 45.23 9.51
CA ASP A 81 4.92 46.40 10.33
C ASP A 81 4.47 45.96 11.73
N LEU A 82 5.23 46.40 12.72
CA LEU A 82 5.03 46.16 14.14
C LEU A 82 4.01 47.17 14.66
N ASN A 83 2.95 46.72 15.34
CA ASN A 83 2.41 47.43 16.52
C ASN A 83 1.37 46.62 17.30
N ALA A 84 1.64 46.51 18.60
CA ALA A 84 0.73 46.60 19.76
C ALA A 84 -0.53 45.71 19.87
N SER A 85 -0.51 44.93 20.95
CA SER A 85 -1.56 44.75 21.98
C SER A 85 -2.78 43.86 21.73
N SER A 86 -3.08 43.11 22.81
CA SER A 86 -4.39 42.66 23.31
C SER A 86 -5.19 41.59 22.52
N GLU A 87 -5.30 40.44 23.20
CA GLU A 87 -6.47 39.56 23.32
C GLU A 87 -7.14 38.92 22.08
N CYS A 88 -7.16 37.57 22.15
CA CYS A 88 -8.16 36.64 21.62
C CYS A 88 -8.55 36.72 20.13
N SER A 89 -8.08 35.75 19.33
CA SER A 89 -8.86 35.27 18.17
C SER A 89 -8.37 33.92 17.64
N VAL A 90 -9.35 33.01 17.52
CA VAL A 90 -9.49 31.95 16.51
C VAL A 90 -8.23 31.13 16.18
N LEU A 91 -8.18 29.89 16.71
CA LEU A 91 -7.34 28.81 16.16
C LEU A 91 -7.70 28.60 14.69
N GLU A 92 -6.91 29.17 13.79
CA GLU A 92 -6.95 28.86 12.37
C GLU A 92 -6.71 27.35 12.19
N LYS A 93 -7.61 26.69 11.44
CA LYS A 93 -7.41 25.30 11.04
C LYS A 93 -6.03 25.15 10.38
N PRO A 94 -5.24 24.11 10.70
CA PRO A 94 -3.95 23.92 10.07
C PRO A 94 -4.16 23.84 8.55
N LYS A 95 -3.49 24.72 7.80
CA LYS A 95 -3.47 24.66 6.33
C LYS A 95 -2.98 23.27 5.94
N GLU A 96 -3.85 22.47 5.35
CA GLU A 96 -3.48 21.19 4.75
C GLU A 96 -2.39 21.43 3.71
N PHE A 97 -1.16 21.06 4.04
CA PHE A 97 -0.09 20.96 3.07
C PHE A 97 -0.35 19.74 2.19
N ALA A 98 -1.16 19.91 1.15
CA ALA A 98 -1.34 18.88 0.14
C ALA A 98 -0.03 18.74 -0.66
N LEU A 99 0.81 17.77 -0.29
CA LEU A 99 1.98 17.39 -1.07
C LEU A 99 1.51 16.88 -2.43
N LYS A 100 1.92 17.55 -3.52
CA LYS A 100 1.64 17.09 -4.88
C LYS A 100 2.84 16.31 -5.41
N TYR A 101 2.57 15.19 -6.06
CA TYR A 101 3.58 14.36 -6.71
C TYR A 101 3.36 14.38 -8.22
N LYS A 102 4.45 14.30 -8.97
CA LYS A 102 4.43 14.13 -10.41
C LYS A 102 5.15 12.85 -10.78
N ASP A 103 4.45 12.01 -11.54
CA ASP A 103 4.99 10.76 -12.07
C ASP A 103 5.58 11.02 -13.45
N VAL A 104 6.77 10.49 -13.68
CA VAL A 104 7.50 10.58 -14.94
C VAL A 104 7.78 9.15 -15.40
N TRP A 105 7.36 8.86 -16.63
CA TRP A 105 7.46 7.55 -17.26
C TRP A 105 8.16 7.69 -18.61
N GLU A 106 9.24 6.94 -18.82
CA GLU A 106 10.06 7.03 -20.03
C GLU A 106 10.49 5.63 -20.47
N LEU A 107 10.41 5.33 -21.77
CA LEU A 107 10.91 4.07 -22.29
C LEU A 107 12.44 4.13 -22.38
N VAL A 108 13.14 3.12 -21.87
CA VAL A 108 14.60 3.05 -21.91
C VAL A 108 15.08 1.69 -22.39
N ILE A 109 16.23 1.67 -23.06
CA ILE A 109 16.85 0.45 -23.58
C ILE A 109 18.25 0.30 -22.99
N TYR A 110 18.51 -0.84 -22.34
CA TYR A 110 19.84 -1.17 -21.84
C TYR A 110 20.79 -1.51 -23.00
N PRO A 111 22.08 -1.10 -22.98
CA PRO A 111 22.81 -0.43 -21.89
C PRO A 111 22.78 1.10 -21.92
N ASP A 112 22.34 1.71 -23.02
CA ASP A 112 22.45 3.16 -23.24
C ASP A 112 21.53 3.95 -22.30
N LEU A 113 20.41 3.34 -21.89
CA LEU A 113 19.39 3.90 -20.99
C LEU A 113 18.91 5.30 -21.40
N PHE A 114 18.95 5.57 -22.71
CA PHE A 114 18.44 6.80 -23.26
C PHE A 114 16.91 6.85 -23.12
N PRO A 115 16.34 7.93 -22.56
CA PRO A 115 14.90 8.07 -22.39
C PRO A 115 14.22 8.40 -23.72
N TYR A 116 13.21 7.61 -24.07
CA TYR A 116 12.32 7.84 -25.20
C TYR A 116 10.93 8.19 -24.68
N SER A 117 10.34 9.25 -25.22
CA SER A 117 8.96 9.60 -24.88
C SER A 117 8.01 8.61 -25.53
N LEU A 118 6.99 8.17 -24.79
CA LEU A 118 5.96 7.27 -25.34
C LEU A 118 5.12 7.94 -26.45
N ALA A 119 5.16 9.27 -26.55
CA ALA A 119 4.50 10.02 -27.62
C ALA A 119 5.36 10.14 -28.89
N ASP A 120 6.61 9.68 -28.89
CA ASP A 120 7.49 9.80 -30.04
C ASP A 120 7.09 8.80 -31.14
N HIS A 121 7.00 9.27 -32.38
CA HIS A 121 6.71 8.43 -33.56
C HIS A 121 7.78 7.36 -33.86
N SER A 122 8.94 7.44 -33.20
CA SER A 122 10.01 6.45 -33.32
C SER A 122 9.71 5.15 -32.55
N VAL A 123 8.82 5.21 -31.54
CA VAL A 123 8.43 4.06 -30.73
C VAL A 123 7.31 3.30 -31.45
N PRO A 124 7.44 1.98 -31.67
CA PRO A 124 6.37 1.18 -32.27
C PRO A 124 5.07 1.27 -31.47
N THR A 125 3.94 1.37 -32.17
CA THR A 125 2.62 1.57 -31.56
C THR A 125 2.25 0.46 -30.57
N ASP A 126 2.61 -0.79 -30.87
CA ASP A 126 2.34 -1.92 -29.97
C ASP A 126 3.14 -1.82 -28.67
N LEU A 127 4.39 -1.37 -28.75
CA LEU A 127 5.27 -1.17 -27.60
C LEU A 127 4.76 -0.01 -26.73
N ALA A 128 4.40 1.11 -27.35
CA ALA A 128 3.81 2.26 -26.66
C ALA A 128 2.49 1.87 -25.96
N SER A 129 1.65 1.09 -26.62
CA SER A 129 0.40 0.57 -26.04
C SER A 129 0.65 -0.37 -24.86
N CYS A 130 1.67 -1.21 -24.93
CA CYS A 130 2.09 -2.07 -23.81
C CYS A 130 2.57 -1.24 -22.62
N CYS A 131 3.40 -0.23 -22.85
CA CYS A 131 3.87 0.69 -21.82
C CYS A 131 2.70 1.43 -21.15
N GLN A 132 1.76 1.95 -21.95
CA GLN A 132 0.58 2.63 -21.43
C GLN A 132 -0.25 1.72 -20.52
N LYS A 133 -0.46 0.46 -20.94
CA LYS A 133 -1.13 -0.53 -20.10
C LYS A 133 -0.38 -0.78 -18.80
N LEU A 134 0.95 -0.89 -18.80
CA LEU A 134 1.74 -1.07 -17.57
C LEU A 134 1.66 0.13 -16.62
N ILE A 135 1.59 1.35 -17.17
CA ILE A 135 1.41 2.58 -16.39
C ILE A 135 0.06 2.55 -15.68
N GLU A 136 -1.01 2.20 -16.41
CA GLU A 136 -2.38 2.14 -15.89
C GLU A 136 -2.66 0.88 -15.05
N PHE A 137 -1.85 -0.17 -15.21
CA PHE A 137 -2.04 -1.45 -14.53
C PHE A 137 -1.92 -1.27 -13.02
N ARG A 138 -2.81 -1.91 -12.25
CA ARG A 138 -2.75 -1.88 -10.79
C ARG A 138 -1.51 -2.62 -10.30
N ASP A 139 -0.81 -2.02 -9.36
CA ASP A 139 0.45 -2.59 -8.86
C ASP A 139 0.15 -3.85 -8.05
N ALA A 140 1.04 -4.83 -8.05
CA ALA A 140 0.82 -6.09 -7.35
C ALA A 140 0.61 -5.86 -5.84
N TYR A 141 1.29 -4.87 -5.26
CA TYR A 141 1.04 -4.45 -3.88
C TYR A 141 -0.29 -3.73 -3.75
N ASN A 142 -0.66 -2.86 -4.69
CA ASN A 142 -1.99 -2.24 -4.72
C ASN A 142 -3.11 -3.28 -4.92
N ILE A 143 -2.90 -4.39 -5.63
CA ILE A 143 -3.89 -5.48 -5.71
C ILE A 143 -3.97 -6.20 -4.37
N ILE A 144 -2.86 -6.51 -3.72
CA ILE A 144 -2.87 -7.12 -2.37
C ILE A 144 -3.48 -6.17 -1.34
N GLU A 145 -3.15 -4.87 -1.41
CA GLU A 145 -3.69 -3.83 -0.55
C GLU A 145 -5.15 -3.56 -0.87
N ILE A 146 -5.57 -3.50 -2.14
CA ILE A 146 -6.97 -3.38 -2.55
C ILE A 146 -7.74 -4.66 -2.26
N GLU A 147 -7.18 -5.86 -2.32
CA GLU A 147 -7.83 -7.09 -1.86
C GLU A 147 -7.97 -7.09 -0.33
N ASN A 148 -6.97 -6.54 0.38
CA ASN A 148 -7.07 -6.30 1.81
C ASN A 148 -8.02 -5.12 2.15
N GLN A 149 -8.14 -4.11 1.29
CA GLN A 149 -8.92 -2.87 1.45
C GLN A 149 -10.30 -2.95 0.80
N THR A 150 -10.58 -3.91 -0.08
CA THR A 150 -11.95 -4.19 -0.59
C THR A 150 -12.80 -4.84 0.49
N ASN A 151 -12.17 -5.32 1.57
CA ASN A 151 -12.84 -5.56 2.84
C ASN A 151 -13.02 -4.29 3.69
N MET A 152 -12.60 -3.10 3.22
CA MET A 152 -12.63 -1.83 3.96
C MET A 152 -13.13 -0.59 3.19
N TRP A 153 -13.33 -0.62 1.88
CA TRP A 153 -13.61 0.57 1.05
C TRP A 153 -14.90 0.44 0.21
N GLU A 154 -16.04 0.35 0.88
CA GLU A 154 -17.12 1.26 0.51
C GLU A 154 -16.89 2.50 1.35
N GLY A 155 -16.62 3.66 0.72
CA GLY A 155 -16.28 4.94 1.35
C GLY A 155 -17.40 5.59 2.17
N ASN A 156 -18.18 4.79 2.89
CA ASN A 156 -19.03 5.25 3.97
C ASN A 156 -18.15 5.48 5.20
N PRO A 157 -18.32 6.59 5.94
CA PRO A 157 -17.69 6.72 7.25
C PRO A 157 -18.04 5.48 8.08
N LEU A 158 -17.03 4.90 8.74
CA LEU A 158 -17.26 3.76 9.64
C LEU A 158 -18.40 4.12 10.59
N LYS A 159 -19.39 3.24 10.68
CA LYS A 159 -20.50 3.45 11.59
C LYS A 159 -19.96 3.25 13.02
N PRO A 160 -20.37 4.08 13.99
CA PRO A 160 -20.15 3.79 15.39
C PRO A 160 -20.75 2.42 15.70
N THR A 161 -20.00 1.56 16.38
CA THR A 161 -20.53 0.27 16.83
C THR A 161 -21.74 0.50 17.75
N ARG A 162 -22.72 -0.38 17.66
CA ARG A 162 -23.86 -0.40 18.59
C ARG A 162 -23.45 -0.82 20.00
N ILE A 163 -22.22 -1.31 20.17
CA ILE A 163 -21.66 -1.82 21.43
C ILE A 163 -20.98 -0.66 22.16
N THR A 164 -21.70 -0.02 23.07
CA THR A 164 -21.20 1.13 23.85
C THR A 164 -20.54 0.74 25.17
N ASN A 165 -20.83 -0.45 25.69
CA ASN A 165 -20.33 -0.95 26.97
C ASN A 165 -19.69 -2.32 26.79
N LEU A 166 -18.57 -2.36 26.08
CA LEU A 166 -17.81 -3.59 25.93
C LEU A 166 -17.23 -4.02 27.29
N HIS A 167 -17.69 -5.15 27.81
CA HIS A 167 -17.09 -5.76 29.00
C HIS A 167 -15.72 -6.34 28.64
N GLN A 168 -14.68 -5.89 29.34
CA GLN A 168 -13.34 -6.48 29.29
C GLN A 168 -13.14 -7.35 30.52
N ILE A 169 -12.59 -8.56 30.35
CA ILE A 169 -12.37 -9.48 31.47
C ILE A 169 -11.32 -8.91 32.43
N GLU A 170 -11.45 -9.28 33.71
CA GLU A 170 -10.43 -8.95 34.70
C GLU A 170 -9.13 -9.73 34.45
N ASN A 171 -7.99 -9.06 34.59
CA ASN A 171 -6.65 -9.61 34.36
C ASN A 171 -6.43 -10.18 32.94
N PRO A 172 -6.59 -9.37 31.88
CA PRO A 172 -6.32 -9.82 30.53
C PRO A 172 -4.84 -10.21 30.35
N PRO A 173 -4.52 -11.11 29.40
CA PRO A 173 -3.14 -11.44 29.06
C PRO A 173 -2.37 -10.17 28.67
N VAL A 174 -1.11 -10.08 29.11
CA VAL A 174 -0.25 -8.95 28.71
C VAL A 174 0.11 -9.12 27.24
N VAL A 175 -0.50 -8.28 26.40
CA VAL A 175 -0.25 -8.26 24.97
C VAL A 175 1.07 -7.55 24.71
N SER A 176 2.11 -8.31 24.36
CA SER A 176 3.39 -7.73 23.96
C SER A 176 3.31 -7.22 22.50
N THR A 177 4.03 -6.13 22.22
CA THR A 177 4.20 -5.60 20.84
C THR A 177 4.94 -6.56 19.90
N ILE A 178 5.49 -7.66 20.44
CA ILE A 178 6.22 -8.71 19.73
C ILE A 178 5.33 -9.94 19.51
N GLN A 179 4.14 -10.01 20.12
CA GLN A 179 3.27 -11.17 19.98
C GLN A 179 2.63 -11.17 18.59
N ARG A 180 3.29 -11.89 17.68
CA ARG A 180 2.98 -11.91 16.25
C ARG A 180 2.54 -13.29 15.77
N GLN A 181 1.88 -14.08 16.61
CA GLN A 181 1.37 -15.40 16.19
C GLN A 181 -0.04 -15.64 16.73
N CYS A 182 -0.85 -16.31 15.92
CA CYS A 182 -2.13 -16.86 16.31
C CYS A 182 -1.96 -17.82 17.50
N GLN A 183 -2.73 -17.58 18.58
CA GLN A 183 -2.67 -18.36 19.81
C GLN A 183 -3.47 -19.67 19.74
N TRP A 184 -4.09 -19.98 18.60
CA TRP A 184 -4.87 -21.20 18.43
C TRP A 184 -3.95 -22.41 18.34
N GLU A 185 -4.31 -23.49 19.02
CA GLU A 185 -3.52 -24.72 19.04
C GLU A 185 -3.30 -25.27 17.62
N GLY A 186 -2.04 -25.51 17.25
CA GLY A 186 -1.68 -26.00 15.92
C GLY A 186 -1.72 -24.96 14.80
N CYS A 187 -1.85 -23.66 15.12
CA CYS A 187 -1.75 -22.57 14.16
C CYS A 187 -0.35 -21.93 14.14
N ASP A 188 0.17 -21.73 12.94
CA ASP A 188 1.49 -21.14 12.66
C ASP A 188 1.39 -19.75 12.01
N LYS A 189 0.18 -19.19 11.88
CA LYS A 189 -0.04 -17.89 11.24
C LYS A 189 0.54 -16.75 12.06
N THR A 190 1.34 -15.92 11.40
CA THR A 190 1.98 -14.72 11.97
C THR A 190 1.49 -13.40 11.38
N ASP A 191 0.61 -13.49 10.40
CA ASP A 191 0.01 -12.38 9.65
C ASP A 191 -1.51 -12.41 9.78
N ASN A 192 -2.16 -11.28 9.42
CA ASN A 192 -3.61 -11.11 9.50
C ASN A 192 -4.18 -11.52 10.87
N LEU A 193 -3.62 -10.97 11.95
CA LEU A 193 -3.99 -11.28 13.32
C LEU A 193 -4.99 -10.27 13.87
N TRP A 194 -5.93 -10.75 14.65
CA TRP A 194 -7.01 -9.99 15.26
C TRP A 194 -7.00 -10.24 16.76
N MET A 195 -6.93 -9.16 17.53
CA MET A 195 -6.96 -9.19 18.99
C MET A 195 -8.38 -8.90 19.46
N ASN A 196 -8.99 -9.82 20.19
CA ASN A 196 -10.31 -9.61 20.75
C ASN A 196 -10.25 -8.60 21.90
N LEU A 197 -11.15 -7.60 21.89
CA LEU A 197 -11.13 -6.50 22.84
C LEU A 197 -11.72 -6.87 24.21
N THR A 198 -12.44 -7.99 24.33
CA THR A 198 -12.98 -8.47 25.61
C THR A 198 -11.94 -9.23 26.43
N ASP A 199 -11.16 -10.12 25.80
CA ASP A 199 -10.26 -11.03 26.52
C ASP A 199 -8.78 -10.94 26.14
N GLY A 200 -8.42 -10.09 25.18
CA GLY A 200 -7.03 -9.90 24.74
C GLY A 200 -6.46 -11.08 23.96
N SER A 201 -7.27 -12.08 23.58
CA SER A 201 -6.83 -13.22 22.78
C SER A 201 -6.49 -12.80 21.35
N ILE A 202 -5.47 -13.42 20.75
CA ILE A 202 -4.98 -13.08 19.40
C ILE A 202 -5.11 -14.27 18.47
N TYR A 203 -5.93 -14.13 17.42
CA TYR A 203 -6.19 -15.19 16.45
C TYR A 203 -6.11 -14.70 15.01
N CYS A 204 -5.81 -15.62 14.07
CA CYS A 204 -5.76 -15.27 12.66
C CYS A 204 -7.15 -15.05 12.08
N GLY A 205 -7.24 -14.14 11.11
CA GLY A 205 -8.46 -13.74 10.41
C GLY A 205 -9.05 -14.85 9.52
N ARG A 206 -10.08 -14.47 8.76
CA ARG A 206 -10.85 -15.38 7.90
C ARG A 206 -9.98 -16.00 6.80
N ARG A 207 -10.38 -17.19 6.35
CA ARG A 207 -9.82 -17.86 5.17
C ARG A 207 -10.51 -17.34 3.92
N PHE A 208 -9.74 -16.96 2.91
CA PHE A 208 -10.28 -16.56 1.61
C PHE A 208 -10.50 -17.79 0.71
N TRP A 209 -11.37 -17.63 -0.30
CA TRP A 209 -11.79 -18.70 -1.19
C TRP A 209 -10.65 -19.25 -2.07
N ASP A 210 -9.65 -18.41 -2.36
CA ASP A 210 -8.42 -18.72 -3.08
C ASP A 210 -7.40 -19.50 -2.23
N GLY A 211 -7.71 -19.73 -0.94
CA GLY A 211 -6.84 -20.39 0.02
C GLY A 211 -5.87 -19.47 0.74
N SER A 212 -5.85 -18.17 0.43
CA SER A 212 -5.05 -17.17 1.13
C SER A 212 -5.74 -16.68 2.43
N GLY A 213 -5.10 -15.76 3.16
CA GLY A 213 -5.60 -15.24 4.43
C GLY A 213 -5.26 -16.09 5.66
N GLY A 214 -6.13 -16.06 6.66
CA GLY A 214 -5.99 -16.81 7.90
C GLY A 214 -6.73 -18.16 7.87
N ARG A 215 -6.82 -18.82 9.04
CA ARG A 215 -7.56 -20.08 9.20
C ARG A 215 -8.96 -19.90 9.81
N GLY A 216 -9.38 -18.66 10.08
CA GLY A 216 -10.69 -18.35 10.67
C GLY A 216 -10.77 -18.50 12.18
N HIS A 217 -9.66 -18.65 12.90
CA HIS A 217 -9.69 -18.84 14.36
C HIS A 217 -10.29 -17.65 15.12
N ALA A 218 -10.19 -16.42 14.60
CA ALA A 218 -10.79 -15.26 15.25
C ALA A 218 -12.34 -15.29 15.21
N ILE A 219 -12.93 -15.74 14.09
CA ILE A 219 -14.40 -15.94 13.99
C ILE A 219 -14.84 -17.21 14.73
N GLU A 220 -14.01 -18.25 14.76
CA GLU A 220 -14.30 -19.45 15.57
C GLU A 220 -14.30 -19.12 17.07
N HIS A 221 -13.37 -18.27 17.51
CA HIS A 221 -13.33 -17.76 18.87
C HIS A 221 -14.61 -17.00 19.23
N TYR A 222 -15.05 -16.06 18.38
CA TYR A 222 -16.33 -15.38 18.54
C TYR A 222 -17.50 -16.38 18.66
N GLY A 223 -17.53 -17.42 17.82
CA GLY A 223 -18.56 -18.46 17.90
C GLY A 223 -18.59 -19.25 19.22
N LYS A 224 -17.46 -19.31 19.95
CA LYS A 224 -17.36 -19.99 21.25
C LYS A 224 -17.65 -19.06 22.44
N THR A 225 -17.27 -17.80 22.36
CA THR A 225 -17.32 -16.87 23.50
C THR A 225 -18.41 -15.82 23.40
N GLY A 226 -18.85 -15.49 22.18
CA GLY A 226 -19.74 -14.37 21.90
C GLY A 226 -19.06 -13.00 22.00
N TYR A 227 -17.72 -12.93 22.09
CA TYR A 227 -17.00 -11.66 22.26
C TYR A 227 -16.91 -10.88 20.95
N PRO A 228 -17.63 -9.75 20.84
CA PRO A 228 -18.05 -9.25 19.52
C PRO A 228 -17.01 -8.40 18.80
N LEU A 229 -16.09 -7.75 19.51
CA LEU A 229 -15.17 -6.78 18.92
C LEU A 229 -13.74 -7.31 18.88
N ALA A 230 -13.08 -7.12 17.74
CA ALA A 230 -11.65 -7.37 17.60
C ALA A 230 -10.95 -6.26 16.81
N VAL A 231 -9.72 -5.94 17.20
CA VAL A 231 -8.86 -4.96 16.53
C VAL A 231 -7.79 -5.69 15.72
N LYS A 232 -7.49 -5.20 14.52
CA LYS A 232 -6.43 -5.76 13.68
C LYS A 232 -5.05 -5.43 14.25
N VAL A 233 -4.25 -6.46 14.50
CA VAL A 233 -2.89 -6.29 15.02
C VAL A 233 -2.01 -5.73 13.89
N GLY A 234 -1.31 -4.63 14.18
CA GLY A 234 -0.42 -3.94 13.23
C GLY A 234 -1.00 -2.66 12.63
N THR A 235 -2.29 -2.37 12.84
CA THR A 235 -2.93 -1.13 12.36
C THR A 235 -3.16 -0.11 13.48
N ILE A 236 -2.74 -0.43 14.71
CA ILE A 236 -2.93 0.43 15.88
C ILE A 236 -1.95 1.60 15.81
N THR A 237 -2.48 2.82 15.73
CA THR A 237 -1.73 4.07 15.70
C THR A 237 -2.27 5.05 16.75
N ALA A 238 -1.58 6.18 16.93
CA ALA A 238 -2.07 7.26 17.80
C ALA A 238 -3.42 7.86 17.33
N ASN A 239 -3.77 7.70 16.06
CA ASN A 239 -4.97 8.27 15.45
C ASN A 239 -6.13 7.28 15.34
N GLY A 240 -5.94 6.01 15.73
CA GLY A 240 -6.96 4.97 15.63
C GLY A 240 -6.42 3.61 15.19
N ALA A 241 -7.35 2.68 14.97
CA ALA A 241 -7.06 1.32 14.52
C ALA A 241 -8.27 0.73 13.77
N ASP A 242 -8.01 -0.29 12.96
CA ASP A 242 -9.04 -1.07 12.28
C ASP A 242 -9.75 -2.00 13.27
N VAL A 243 -11.02 -1.73 13.56
CA VAL A 243 -11.87 -2.53 14.46
C VAL A 243 -12.98 -3.20 13.67
N TYR A 244 -13.18 -4.49 13.94
CA TYR A 244 -14.22 -5.31 13.33
C TYR A 244 -15.21 -5.80 14.38
N SER A 245 -16.49 -5.71 14.06
CA SER A 245 -17.58 -6.26 14.86
C SER A 245 -18.10 -7.55 14.21
N TYR A 246 -17.93 -8.67 14.92
CA TYR A 246 -18.46 -9.96 14.46
C TYR A 246 -19.98 -10.06 14.56
N ASP A 247 -20.59 -9.32 15.49
CA ASP A 247 -22.05 -9.26 15.65
C ASP A 247 -22.71 -8.44 14.54
N GLU A 248 -22.06 -7.35 14.14
CA GLU A 248 -22.55 -6.46 13.08
C GLU A 248 -22.05 -6.87 11.69
N ASP A 249 -21.13 -7.83 11.61
CA ASP A 249 -20.40 -8.29 10.41
C ASP A 249 -19.76 -7.14 9.59
N GLU A 250 -19.46 -6.02 10.25
CA GLU A 250 -18.96 -4.78 9.64
C GLU A 250 -17.69 -4.25 10.34
N MET A 251 -16.89 -3.47 9.60
CA MET A 251 -15.87 -2.60 10.19
C MET A 251 -16.57 -1.45 10.93
N VAL A 252 -16.13 -1.17 12.16
CA VAL A 252 -16.77 -0.18 13.04
C VAL A 252 -15.75 0.80 13.60
N CYS A 253 -16.20 1.99 13.99
CA CYS A 253 -15.45 2.83 14.91
C CYS A 253 -16.01 2.67 16.33
N HIS A 254 -15.12 2.63 17.33
CA HIS A 254 -15.50 2.75 18.73
C HIS A 254 -15.11 4.15 19.18
N GLU A 255 -16.11 5.00 19.42
CA GLU A 255 -15.94 6.32 20.03
C GLU A 255 -15.85 6.22 21.55
#